data_AF-A0A970EKZ0-F1
#
_entry.id   AF-A0A970EKZ0-F1
#
_cell.length_a   1.000
_cell.length_b   1.000
_cell.length_c   1.000
_cell.angle_alpha   90.00
_cell.angle_beta   90.00
_cell.angle_gamma   90.00
#
_symmetry.space_group_name_H-M   'P 1'
#
loop_
_entity.id
_entity.type
_entity.pdbx_description
1 polymer ?
#
loop_
_entity_poly.entity_id
_entity_poly.type
_entity_poly.pdbx_seq_one_letter_code
_entity_poly.pdbx_strand_id
1 'polypeptide(L)' 'MADQFMVGNLKVTKLVGQNEIDAFVASLPAEKKADVKDVIMALHENGLIEIEQV' A
#
# COMPACT_ATOMS: atom_id res chain seq x y z
N MET A 1 -8.21 -8.48 -12.49
CA MET A 1 -7.96 -7.10 -12.98
C MET A 1 -7.03 -6.48 -11.96
N ALA A 2 -5.85 -6.00 -12.36
CA ALA A 2 -4.92 -5.40 -11.40
C ALA A 2 -5.48 -4.05 -10.97
N ASP A 3 -5.83 -3.91 -9.69
CA ASP A 3 -6.39 -2.70 -9.12
C ASP A 3 -5.28 -1.67 -8.88
N GLN A 4 -4.99 -0.85 -9.89
CA GLN A 4 -4.03 0.25 -9.79
C GLN A 4 -4.71 1.51 -9.24
N PHE A 5 -4.08 2.21 -8.31
CA PHE A 5 -4.58 3.44 -7.72
C PHE A 5 -3.45 4.45 -7.54
N MET A 6 -3.75 5.73 -7.73
CA MET A 6 -2.77 6.80 -7.55
C MET A 6 -2.89 7.38 -6.15
N VAL A 7 -1.76 7.53 -5.46
CA VAL A 7 -1.67 8.19 -4.16
C VAL A 7 -0.70 9.36 -4.29
N GLY A 8 -1.25 10.57 -4.40
CA GLY A 8 -0.47 11.75 -4.77
C GLY A 8 0.15 11.57 -6.16
N ASN A 9 1.48 11.57 -6.23
CA ASN A 9 2.26 11.32 -7.45
C ASN A 9 2.80 9.88 -7.54
N LEU A 10 2.42 9.00 -6.61
CA LEU A 10 2.84 7.60 -6.62
C LEU A 10 1.77 6.75 -7.28
N LYS A 11 2.16 5.96 -8.26
CA LYS A 11 1.28 4.99 -8.89
C LYS A 11 1.42 3.67 -8.16
N VAL A 12 0.36 3.25 -7.50
CA VAL A 12 0.34 2.03 -6.67
C VAL A 12 -0.42 0.93 -7.40
N THR A 13 0.22 -0.21 -7.61
CA THR A 13 -0.38 -1.41 -8.22
C THR A 13 -0.61 -2.45 -7.13
N LYS A 14 -1.87 -2.82 -6.88
CA LYS A 14 -2.16 -3.92 -5.94
C LYS A 14 -1.78 -5.25 -6.58
N LEU A 15 -0.88 -6.00 -5.94
CA LEU A 15 -0.52 -7.36 -6.35
C LEU A 15 -1.39 -8.40 -5.65
N VAL A 16 -1.92 -8.05 -4.48
CA VAL A 16 -2.88 -8.86 -3.72
C VAL A 16 -4.27 -8.21 -3.67
N GLY A 17 -5.26 -8.95 -3.17
CA GLY A 17 -6.62 -8.43 -3.00
C GLY A 17 -6.70 -7.32 -1.95
N GLN A 18 -7.71 -6.44 -2.07
CA GLN A 18 -7.98 -5.37 -1.12
C GLN A 18 -8.06 -5.88 0.33
N ASN A 19 -8.63 -7.07 0.56
CA ASN A 19 -8.75 -7.66 1.89
C ASN A 19 -7.40 -7.96 2.56
N GLU A 20 -6.39 -8.39 1.81
CA GLU A 20 -5.05 -8.64 2.37
C GLU A 20 -4.33 -7.34 2.72
N ILE A 21 -4.50 -6.32 1.87
CA ILE A 21 -4.01 -4.97 2.14
C ILE A 21 -4.70 -4.44 3.40
N ASP A 22 -6.03 -4.49 3.50
CA ASP A 22 -6.77 -4.02 4.67
C ASP A 22 -6.35 -4.77 5.94
N ALA A 23 -6.14 -6.08 5.88
CA ALA A 23 -5.66 -6.87 7.02
C ALA A 23 -4.25 -6.45 7.46
N PHE A 24 -3.35 -6.22 6.50
CA PHE A 24 -1.99 -5.75 6.79
C PHE A 24 -2.00 -4.33 7.34
N VAL A 25 -2.73 -3.42 6.70
CA VAL A 25 -2.90 -2.04 7.17
C VAL A 25 -3.52 -2.06 8.57
N ALA A 26 -4.52 -2.88 8.85
CA ALA A 26 -5.09 -3.03 10.18
C ALA A 26 -4.07 -3.52 11.20
N SER A 27 -3.15 -4.41 10.81
CA SER A 27 -2.04 -4.90 11.64
C SER A 27 -0.91 -3.89 11.85
N LEU A 28 -0.81 -2.82 11.05
CA LEU A 28 0.24 -1.82 11.21
C LEU A 28 0.02 -0.98 12.49
N PRO A 29 1.12 -0.61 13.19
CA PRO A 29 1.06 0.29 14.34
C PRO A 29 0.56 1.69 13.94
N ALA A 30 -0.07 2.39 14.88
CA ALA A 30 -0.65 3.71 14.65
C ALA A 30 0.36 4.74 14.12
N GLU A 31 1.64 4.59 14.48
CA GLU A 31 2.74 5.42 13.99
C GLU A 31 2.93 5.31 12.48
N LYS A 32 2.83 4.09 11.92
CA LYS A 32 2.90 3.90 10.46
C LYS A 32 1.59 4.25 9.75
N LYS A 33 0.45 4.22 10.45
CA LYS A 33 -0.85 4.69 9.94
C LYS A 33 -0.99 6.21 9.93
N ALA A 34 -0.13 6.92 10.65
CA ALA A 34 -0.17 8.37 10.71
C ALA A 34 0.14 9.00 9.36
N ASP A 35 0.99 8.35 8.55
CA ASP A 35 1.34 8.80 7.22
C ASP A 35 1.01 7.73 6.18
N VAL A 36 0.23 8.10 5.17
CA VAL A 36 -0.17 7.19 4.09
C VAL A 36 1.06 6.67 3.34
N LYS A 37 2.14 7.45 3.29
CA LYS A 37 3.39 7.05 2.64
C LYS A 37 4.08 5.91 3.39
N ASP A 38 4.07 5.92 4.72
CA ASP A 38 4.62 4.83 5.55
C ASP A 38 3.82 3.54 5.42
N VAL A 39 2.49 3.65 5.35
CA VAL A 39 1.60 2.50 5.08
C VAL A 39 1.93 1.89 3.73
N ILE A 40 2.03 2.72 2.69
CA ILE A 40 2.32 2.30 1.32
C ILE A 40 3.73 1.69 1.22
N MET A 41 4.74 2.30 1.85
CA MET A 41 6.08 1.71 1.89
C MET A 41 6.09 0.36 2.60
N ALA A 42 5.40 0.21 3.73
CA ALA A 42 5.33 -1.07 4.45
C ALA A 42 4.62 -2.18 3.66
N LEU A 43 3.54 -1.83 2.94
CA LEU A 43 2.83 -2.72 2.03
C LEU A 43 3.73 -3.15 0.86
N HIS A 44 4.51 -2.21 0.32
CA HIS A 44 5.45 -2.46 -0.77
C HIS A 44 6.65 -3.31 -0.32
N GLU A 45 7.21 -3.05 0.86
CA GLU A 45 8.26 -3.89 1.46
C GLU A 45 7.81 -5.33 1.68
N ASN A 46 6.51 -5.55 1.95
CA ASN A 46 5.93 -6.89 2.06
C ASN A 46 5.56 -7.51 0.71
N GLY A 47 5.73 -6.78 -0.41
CA GLY A 47 5.35 -7.25 -1.75
C GLY A 47 3.84 -7.33 -1.99
N LEU A 48 3.04 -6.68 -1.16
CA LEU A 48 1.57 -6.66 -1.29
C LEU A 48 1.12 -5.69 -2.39
N ILE A 49 1.89 -4.63 -2.59
CA ILE A 49 1.68 -3.62 -3.62
C ILE A 49 3.01 -3.31 -4.32
N GLU A 50 2.92 -2.87 -5.56
CA GLU A 50 4.02 -2.31 -6.33
C GLU A 50 3.87 -0.79 -6.38
N ILE A 51 4.95 -0.03 -6.23
CA ILE A 51 4.92 1.43 -6.34
C ILE A 51 5.80 1.84 -7.52
N GLU A 52 5.18 2.42 -8.55
CA GLU A 52 5.88 3.10 -9.63
C GLU A 52 5.89 4.61 -9.35
N GLN A 53 7.07 5.22 -9.43
CA GLN A 53 7.23 6.68 -9.37
C GLN A 53 7.17 7.24 -10.80
N VAL A 54 6.22 8.15 -11.05
CA VAL A 54 5.99 8.78 -12.36
C VAL A 54 6.57 10.19 -12.42
#